data_AF-A0A383BUG8-F1
#
_entry.id   AF-A0A383BUG8-F1
#
_cell.length_a   1.000
_cell.length_b   1.000
_cell.length_c   1.000
_cell.angle_alpha   90.00
_cell.angle_beta   90.00
_cell.angle_gamma   90.00
#
_symmetry.space_group_name_H-M   'P 1'
#
loop_
_entity.id
_entity.type
_entity.pdbx_description
1 polymer ?
#
loop_
_entity_poly.entity_id
_entity_poly.type
_entity_poly.pdbx_seq_one_letter_code
_entity_poly.pdbx_strand_id
1 'polypeptide(L)'
;MIFTHDFSKFRYQLAQQHNPPEGDRYYTPRDSEDPQFPSITGVLGADPGSRKKLEEWRSRVGLEAAEQISNQAAELGSQVHVALEKLVLNQTVKESELGMGLPYYLGLKNQLTSSVKKLYAAELMQFSSDLQVAGQVDLICEWDGKLVVA
;
A
#
# COMPACT_ATOMS: atom_id res chain seq x y z
N MET A 1 11.59 -21.24 5.44
CA MET A 1 11.37 -19.86 4.99
C MET A 1 10.91 -19.91 3.54
N ILE A 2 9.86 -19.17 3.20
CA ILE A 2 9.22 -19.17 1.87
C ILE A 2 9.98 -18.21 0.94
N PHE A 3 10.32 -17.03 1.44
CA PHE A 3 11.04 -15.99 0.69
C PHE A 3 12.44 -15.76 1.26
N THR A 4 13.40 -15.45 0.40
CA THR A 4 14.71 -14.96 0.82
C THR A 4 14.63 -13.45 1.01
N HIS A 5 15.12 -12.92 2.14
CA HIS A 5 15.06 -11.48 2.43
C HIS A 5 16.42 -10.81 2.28
N ASP A 6 16.44 -9.62 1.70
CA ASP A 6 17.60 -8.74 1.59
C ASP A 6 17.16 -7.27 1.75
N PHE A 7 16.91 -6.89 2.99
CA PHE A 7 16.53 -5.52 3.35
C PHE A 7 17.70 -4.53 3.33
N SER A 8 18.90 -4.97 2.93
CA SER A 8 20.08 -4.10 2.86
C SER A 8 20.13 -3.26 1.58
N LYS A 9 19.46 -3.73 0.52
CA LYS A 9 19.52 -3.14 -0.82
C LYS A 9 18.87 -1.76 -0.90
N PHE A 10 17.72 -1.59 -0.24
CA PHE A 10 17.03 -0.32 -0.14
C PHE A 10 17.16 0.18 1.28
N ARG A 11 17.81 1.34 1.44
CA ARG A 11 17.91 1.97 2.74
C ARG A 11 16.56 2.59 3.08
N TYR A 12 16.13 2.38 4.33
CA TYR A 12 15.06 3.16 4.92
C TYR A 12 15.49 4.62 4.95
N GLN A 13 14.99 5.42 4.02
CA GLN A 13 14.88 6.84 4.26
C GLN A 13 13.66 7.00 5.17
N LEU A 14 13.94 7.02 6.47
CA LEU A 14 12.90 7.04 7.47
C LEU A 14 12.15 8.36 7.34
N ALA A 15 10.90 8.30 6.89
CA ALA A 15 9.96 9.38 7.04
C ALA A 15 9.04 9.08 8.23
N GLN A 16 8.51 10.13 8.85
CA GLN A 16 7.36 10.05 9.72
C GLN A 16 6.11 10.32 8.90
N GLN A 17 5.14 9.41 8.95
CA GLN A 17 3.83 9.62 8.34
C GLN A 17 2.92 10.40 9.29
N HIS A 18 2.19 11.36 8.74
CA HIS A 18 1.19 12.14 9.46
C HIS A 18 -0.17 11.99 8.77
N ASN A 19 -1.18 11.59 9.55
CA ASN A 19 -2.57 11.44 9.11
C ASN A 19 -3.44 12.43 9.88
N PRO A 20 -3.51 13.71 9.47
CA PRO A 20 -4.31 14.70 10.17
C PRO A 20 -5.81 14.35 10.07
N PRO A 21 -6.65 14.79 11.03
CA PRO A 21 -8.11 14.60 10.96
C PRO A 21 -8.74 15.29 9.75
N GLU A 22 -8.14 16.39 9.31
CA GLU A 22 -8.52 17.15 8.12
C GLU A 22 -7.29 17.39 7.25
N GLY A 23 -7.45 17.28 5.93
CA GLY A 23 -6.37 17.45 4.96
C GLY A 23 -5.71 16.14 4.55
N ASP A 24 -4.78 16.25 3.61
CA ASP A 24 -4.11 15.10 3.01
C ASP A 24 -3.01 14.54 3.91
N ARG A 25 -2.79 13.22 3.80
CA ARG A 25 -1.64 12.54 4.38
C ARG A 25 -0.34 13.15 3.83
N TYR A 26 0.60 13.43 4.73
CA TYR A 26 1.93 13.92 4.39
C TYR A 26 3.02 13.17 5.18
N TYR A 27 4.25 13.33 4.73
CA TYR A 27 5.42 12.68 5.28
C TYR A 27 6.53 13.69 5.53
N THR A 28 7.25 13.49 6.64
CA THR A 28 8.40 14.32 7.02
C THR A 28 9.63 13.41 7.09
N PRO A 29 10.68 13.61 6.26
CA PRO A 29 11.97 12.93 6.43
C PRO A 29 12.52 13.16 7.84
N ARG A 30 13.01 12.12 8.52
CA ARG A 30 13.49 12.22 9.92
C ARG A 30 14.72 13.10 10.09
N ASP A 31 15.47 13.27 9.01
CA ASP A 31 16.75 13.97 8.92
C ASP A 31 16.60 15.41 8.40
N SER A 32 15.36 15.94 8.38
CA SER A 32 15.08 17.30 7.94
C SER A 32 14.07 18.00 8.85
N GLU A 33 14.32 19.29 9.14
CA GLU A 33 13.52 20.06 10.09
C GLU A 33 12.20 20.59 9.50
N ASP A 34 12.01 20.60 8.17
CA ASP A 34 10.85 21.29 7.55
C ASP A 34 10.26 20.83 6.18
N PRO A 35 10.71 19.77 5.47
CA PRO A 35 10.03 19.35 4.24
C PRO A 35 8.85 18.41 4.56
N GLN A 36 7.63 18.94 4.40
CA GLN A 36 6.40 18.15 4.35
C GLN A 36 6.13 17.73 2.90
N PHE A 37 6.30 16.45 2.60
CA PHE A 37 5.96 15.91 1.29
C PHE A 37 4.54 15.35 1.30
N PRO A 38 3.66 15.78 0.38
CA PRO A 38 2.34 15.16 0.23
C PRO A 38 2.48 13.68 -0.13
N SER A 39 1.51 12.88 0.31
CA SER A 39 1.44 11.49 -0.10
C SER A 39 1.18 11.37 -1.60
N ILE A 40 1.82 10.42 -2.26
CA ILE A 40 1.60 10.12 -3.69
C ILE A 40 0.12 9.85 -3.98
N THR A 41 -0.57 9.17 -3.05
CA THR A 41 -2.01 8.94 -3.13
C THR A 41 -2.82 10.22 -3.03
N GLY A 42 -2.39 11.21 -2.24
CA GLY A 42 -3.03 12.52 -2.15
C GLY A 42 -2.86 13.31 -3.44
N VAL A 43 -1.65 13.32 -4.00
CA VAL A 43 -1.37 13.96 -5.30
C VAL A 43 -2.24 13.37 -6.41
N LEU A 44 -2.32 12.03 -6.51
CA LEU A 44 -3.17 11.35 -7.50
C LEU A 44 -4.66 11.59 -7.23
N GLY A 45 -5.08 11.62 -5.96
CA GLY A 45 -6.46 11.87 -5.55
C GLY A 45 -6.94 13.29 -5.84
N ALA A 46 -6.02 14.25 -5.99
CA ALA A 46 -6.33 15.64 -6.34
C ALA A 46 -6.76 15.82 -7.81
N ASP A 47 -6.59 14.79 -8.67
CA ASP A 47 -6.99 14.86 -10.08
C ASP A 47 -8.51 15.14 -10.23
N PRO A 48 -8.90 16.27 -10.84
CA PRO A 48 -10.31 16.65 -10.98
C PRO A 48 -11.14 15.64 -11.78
N GLY A 49 -10.52 14.98 -12.77
CA GLY A 49 -11.20 13.99 -13.62
C GLY A 49 -11.59 12.75 -12.82
N SER A 50 -10.68 12.25 -11.98
CA SER A 50 -10.90 11.11 -11.10
C SER A 50 -11.94 11.42 -10.02
N ARG A 51 -11.86 12.61 -9.40
CA ARG A 51 -12.86 13.08 -8.43
C ARG A 51 -14.25 13.14 -9.02
N LYS A 52 -14.40 13.76 -10.21
CA LYS A 52 -15.68 13.86 -10.89
C LYS A 52 -16.30 12.50 -11.19
N LYS A 53 -15.52 11.54 -11.69
CA LYS A 53 -15.99 10.17 -11.96
C LYS A 53 -16.47 9.46 -10.69
N LEU A 54 -15.75 9.63 -9.58
CA LEU A 54 -16.14 9.08 -8.29
C LEU A 54 -17.42 9.74 -7.78
N GLU A 55 -17.55 11.06 -7.86
CA GLU A 55 -18.76 11.79 -7.49
C GLU A 55 -19.98 11.35 -8.31
N GLU A 56 -19.83 11.23 -9.63
CA GLU A 56 -20.88 10.72 -10.52
C GLU A 56 -21.31 9.28 -10.16
N TRP A 57 -20.35 8.42 -9.81
CA TRP A 57 -20.65 7.08 -9.31
C TRP A 57 -21.42 7.11 -7.98
N ARG A 58 -20.97 7.93 -7.01
CA ARG A 58 -21.65 8.10 -5.71
C ARG A 58 -23.08 8.61 -5.89
N SER A 59 -23.29 9.57 -6.78
CA SER A 59 -24.64 10.06 -7.12
C SER A 59 -25.51 8.99 -7.77
N ARG A 60 -24.92 8.12 -8.61
CA ARG A 60 -25.65 7.04 -9.28
C ARG A 60 -26.09 5.92 -8.33
N VAL A 61 -25.25 5.52 -7.39
CA VAL A 61 -25.57 4.42 -6.44
C VAL A 61 -26.25 4.91 -5.16
N GLY A 62 -26.19 6.22 -4.87
CA GLY A 62 -26.67 6.82 -3.63
C GLY A 62 -25.55 6.97 -2.60
N LEU A 63 -25.56 8.07 -1.84
CA LEU A 63 -24.47 8.42 -0.92
C LEU A 63 -24.25 7.37 0.18
N GLU A 64 -25.31 6.90 0.82
CA GLU A 64 -25.25 5.90 1.89
C GLU A 64 -24.70 4.55 1.37
N ALA A 65 -25.24 4.07 0.24
CA ALA A 65 -24.75 2.85 -0.38
C ALA A 65 -23.28 2.99 -0.83
N ALA A 66 -22.90 4.14 -1.39
CA ALA A 66 -21.53 4.41 -1.79
C ALA A 66 -20.57 4.39 -0.59
N GLU A 67 -20.97 4.96 0.54
CA GLU A 67 -20.19 4.95 1.78
C GLU A 67 -20.03 3.53 2.32
N GLN A 68 -21.11 2.75 2.39
CA GLN A 68 -21.06 1.35 2.81
C GLN A 68 -20.13 0.52 1.92
N ILE A 69 -20.26 0.63 0.59
CA ILE A 69 -19.41 -0.07 -0.38
C ILE A 69 -17.95 0.34 -0.21
N SER A 70 -17.68 1.65 -0.08
CA SER A 70 -16.32 2.17 0.06
C SER A 70 -15.65 1.66 1.33
N ASN A 71 -16.37 1.70 2.46
CA ASN A 71 -15.87 1.24 3.76
C ASN A 71 -15.58 -0.27 3.73
N GLN A 72 -16.51 -1.07 3.19
CA GLN A 72 -16.32 -2.52 3.07
C GLN A 72 -15.12 -2.85 2.16
N ALA A 73 -14.97 -2.14 1.04
CA ALA A 73 -13.83 -2.35 0.14
C ALA A 73 -12.49 -1.97 0.79
N ALA A 74 -12.45 -0.87 1.55
CA ALA A 74 -11.25 -0.43 2.26
C ALA A 74 -10.84 -1.40 3.38
N GLU A 75 -11.80 -1.90 4.17
CA GLU A 75 -11.56 -2.89 5.21
C GLU A 75 -11.05 -4.21 4.62
N LEU A 76 -11.71 -4.69 3.56
CA LEU A 76 -11.31 -5.89 2.84
C LEU A 76 -9.88 -5.76 2.28
N GLY A 77 -9.56 -4.64 1.64
CA GLY A 77 -8.23 -4.38 1.11
C GLY A 77 -7.17 -4.39 2.22
N SER A 78 -7.43 -3.68 3.31
CA SER A 78 -6.52 -3.61 4.47
C SER A 78 -6.26 -4.99 5.06
N GLN A 79 -7.32 -5.80 5.22
CA GLN A 79 -7.20 -7.18 5.71
C GLN A 79 -6.32 -8.05 4.81
N VAL A 80 -6.46 -7.92 3.48
CA VAL A 80 -5.66 -8.68 2.51
C VAL A 80 -4.20 -8.21 2.51
N HIS A 81 -3.93 -6.90 2.52
CA HIS A 81 -2.56 -6.37 2.59
C HIS A 81 -1.83 -6.87 3.84
N VAL A 82 -2.45 -6.79 5.02
CA VAL A 82 -1.85 -7.29 6.28
C VAL A 82 -1.54 -8.79 6.20
N ALA A 83 -2.39 -9.58 5.54
CA ALA A 83 -2.16 -11.00 5.35
C ALA A 83 -0.98 -11.28 4.40
N LEU A 84 -0.89 -10.52 3.31
CA LEU A 84 0.20 -10.63 2.33
C LEU A 84 1.53 -10.15 2.90
N GLU A 85 1.53 -9.07 3.68
CA GLU A 85 2.71 -8.57 4.39
C GLU A 85 3.28 -9.66 5.30
N LYS A 86 2.43 -10.28 6.14
CA LYS A 86 2.81 -11.41 6.98
C LYS A 86 3.39 -12.56 6.15
N LEU A 87 2.74 -12.93 5.04
CA LEU A 87 3.21 -13.97 4.14
C LEU A 87 4.63 -13.66 3.61
N VAL A 88 4.83 -12.48 3.02
CA VAL A 88 6.14 -12.13 2.40
C VAL A 88 7.24 -11.99 3.45
N LEU A 89 6.89 -11.60 4.68
CA LEU A 89 7.80 -11.56 5.83
C LEU A 89 8.03 -12.94 6.48
N ASN A 90 7.58 -14.04 5.86
CA ASN A 90 7.69 -15.41 6.39
C ASN A 90 7.00 -15.60 7.77
N GLN A 91 6.00 -14.79 8.08
CA GLN A 91 5.20 -14.88 9.29
C GLN A 91 3.94 -15.73 9.06
N THR A 92 3.38 -16.26 10.14
CA THR A 92 2.17 -17.07 10.09
C THR A 92 0.95 -16.20 9.75
N VAL A 93 0.22 -16.59 8.70
CA VAL A 93 -1.08 -16.03 8.34
C VAL A 93 -2.18 -16.93 8.88
N LYS A 94 -3.11 -16.35 9.63
CA LYS A 94 -4.30 -17.07 10.10
C LYS A 94 -5.41 -16.95 9.06
N GLU A 95 -5.36 -17.82 8.05
CA GLU A 95 -6.28 -17.78 6.90
C GLU A 95 -7.76 -17.86 7.31
N SER A 96 -8.08 -18.53 8.43
CA SER A 96 -9.43 -18.60 8.99
C SER A 96 -10.00 -17.25 9.45
N GLU A 97 -9.14 -16.27 9.73
CA GLU A 97 -9.55 -14.92 10.18
C GLU A 97 -9.77 -13.96 8.99
N LEU A 98 -9.52 -14.39 7.75
CA LEU A 98 -9.60 -13.52 6.57
C LEU A 98 -11.01 -13.35 6.01
N GLY A 99 -12.01 -14.12 6.44
CA GLY A 99 -13.40 -13.96 6.01
C GLY A 99 -13.54 -13.80 4.48
N MET A 100 -14.12 -12.67 4.05
CA MET A 100 -14.29 -12.34 2.62
C MET A 100 -12.97 -12.09 1.87
N GLY A 101 -11.88 -11.78 2.57
CA GLY A 101 -10.54 -11.56 2.01
C GLY A 101 -9.83 -12.84 1.58
N LEU A 102 -10.27 -14.00 2.08
CA LEU A 102 -9.57 -15.27 1.85
C LEU A 102 -9.36 -15.61 0.36
N PRO A 103 -10.36 -15.51 -0.55
CA PRO A 103 -10.16 -15.83 -1.95
C PRO A 103 -9.11 -14.94 -2.64
N TYR A 104 -9.10 -13.64 -2.31
CA TYR A 104 -8.13 -12.67 -2.84
C TYR A 104 -6.72 -12.99 -2.36
N TYR A 105 -6.58 -13.23 -1.05
CA TYR A 105 -5.30 -13.63 -0.47
C TYR A 105 -4.77 -14.93 -1.07
N LEU A 106 -5.61 -15.97 -1.24
CA LEU A 106 -5.17 -17.25 -1.83
C LEU A 106 -4.73 -17.09 -3.29
N GLY A 107 -5.44 -16.28 -4.08
CA GLY A 107 -5.06 -15.98 -5.46
C GLY A 107 -3.68 -15.31 -5.54
N LEU A 108 -3.44 -14.29 -4.71
CA LEU A 108 -2.18 -13.55 -4.66
C LEU A 108 -1.05 -14.37 -4.02
N LYS A 109 -1.33 -15.13 -2.96
CA LYS A 109 -0.38 -16.04 -2.32
C LYS A 109 0.25 -16.98 -3.34
N ASN A 110 -0.56 -17.63 -4.18
CA ASN A 110 -0.07 -18.57 -5.18
C ASN A 110 0.85 -17.90 -6.22
N GLN A 111 0.55 -16.67 -6.61
CA GLN A 111 1.39 -15.91 -7.54
C GLN A 111 2.70 -15.47 -6.89
N LEU A 112 2.64 -14.95 -5.66
CA LEU A 112 3.81 -14.54 -4.90
C LEU A 112 4.76 -15.72 -4.64
N THR A 113 4.26 -16.84 -4.16
CA THR A 113 5.11 -18.00 -3.82
C THR A 113 5.72 -18.70 -5.05
N SER A 114 5.13 -18.51 -6.24
CA SER A 114 5.66 -19.08 -7.49
C SER A 114 6.65 -18.15 -8.19
N SER A 115 6.42 -16.84 -8.15
CA SER A 115 7.16 -15.87 -8.98
C SER A 115 8.19 -15.05 -8.19
N VAL A 116 8.01 -14.91 -6.87
CA VAL A 116 8.91 -14.11 -6.02
C VAL A 116 9.91 -15.01 -5.29
N LYS A 117 11.20 -14.79 -5.56
CA LYS A 117 12.30 -15.49 -4.88
C LYS A 117 12.95 -14.66 -3.78
N LYS A 118 13.14 -13.36 -4.05
CA LYS A 118 13.89 -12.45 -3.19
C LYS A 118 13.06 -11.20 -2.89
N LEU A 119 12.93 -10.89 -1.61
CA LEU A 119 12.27 -9.71 -1.08
C LEU A 119 13.32 -8.68 -0.70
N TYR A 120 13.08 -7.41 -1.05
CA TYR A 120 13.95 -6.30 -0.69
C TYR A 120 13.30 -5.28 0.24
N ALA A 121 11.97 -5.18 0.22
CA ALA A 121 11.20 -4.33 1.13
C ALA A 121 9.74 -4.76 1.17
N ALA A 122 9.07 -4.53 2.30
CA ALA A 122 7.61 -4.59 2.45
C ALA A 122 7.17 -3.40 3.31
N GLU A 123 6.07 -2.74 2.94
CA GLU A 123 5.50 -1.57 3.64
C GLU A 123 6.53 -0.44 3.90
N LEU A 124 7.41 -0.19 2.93
CA LEU A 124 8.54 0.71 3.08
C LEU A 124 8.17 2.15 2.70
N MET A 125 8.34 3.08 3.64
CA MET A 125 8.22 4.51 3.37
C MET A 125 9.39 5.01 2.52
N GLN A 126 9.09 5.84 1.53
CA GLN A 126 10.04 6.47 0.61
C GLN A 126 9.63 7.91 0.32
N PHE A 127 10.59 8.76 -0.02
CA PHE A 127 10.34 10.11 -0.49
C PHE A 127 11.25 10.46 -1.68
N SER A 128 10.85 11.48 -2.43
CA SER A 128 11.63 12.09 -3.50
C SER A 128 11.68 13.59 -3.27
N SER A 129 12.87 14.11 -2.96
CA SER A 129 13.08 15.56 -2.85
C SER A 129 12.90 16.26 -4.20
N ASP A 130 13.31 15.63 -5.29
CA ASP A 130 13.20 16.18 -6.64
C ASP A 130 11.74 16.34 -7.09
N LEU A 131 10.92 15.33 -6.81
CA LEU A 131 9.49 15.36 -7.13
C LEU A 131 8.65 16.02 -6.03
N GLN A 132 9.23 16.26 -4.87
CA GLN A 132 8.58 16.73 -3.66
C GLN A 132 7.35 15.89 -3.27
N VAL A 133 7.46 14.56 -3.31
CA VAL A 133 6.39 13.61 -2.92
C VAL A 133 6.93 12.47 -2.07
N ALA A 134 6.04 11.84 -1.30
CA ALA A 134 6.38 10.68 -0.49
C ALA A 134 5.27 9.63 -0.50
N GLY A 135 5.58 8.41 -0.08
CA GLY A 135 4.61 7.33 -0.02
C GLY A 135 5.14 6.11 0.70
N GLN A 136 4.28 5.12 0.82
CA GLN A 136 4.61 3.79 1.32
C GLN A 136 4.44 2.81 0.17
N VAL A 137 5.49 2.03 -0.09
CA VAL A 137 5.48 0.98 -1.10
C VAL A 137 5.03 -0.31 -0.45
N ASP A 138 4.06 -1.01 -1.06
CA ASP A 138 3.59 -2.31 -0.57
C ASP A 138 4.73 -3.34 -0.62
N LEU A 139 5.38 -3.49 -1.78
CA LEU A 139 6.39 -4.52 -1.99
C LEU A 139 7.50 -4.09 -2.96
N ILE A 140 8.77 -4.36 -2.60
CA ILE A 140 9.89 -4.35 -3.54
C ILE A 140 10.52 -5.74 -3.57
N CYS A 141 10.49 -6.39 -4.73
CA CYS A 141 10.91 -7.78 -4.85
C CYS A 141 11.52 -8.11 -6.21
N GLU A 142 12.05 -9.33 -6.33
CA GLU A 142 12.43 -9.92 -7.60
C GLU A 142 11.32 -10.86 -8.08
N TRP A 143 10.63 -10.43 -9.14
CA TRP A 143 9.58 -11.19 -9.82
C TRP A 143 10.13 -11.79 -11.10
N ASP A 144 10.18 -13.13 -11.19
CA ASP A 144 10.71 -13.86 -12.35
C ASP A 144 12.10 -13.34 -12.81
N GLY A 145 12.96 -13.03 -11.84
CA GLY A 145 14.31 -12.52 -12.09
C GLY A 145 14.41 -11.02 -12.37
N LYS A 146 13.31 -10.27 -12.31
CA LYS A 146 13.28 -8.81 -12.53
C LYS A 146 12.95 -8.06 -11.24
N LEU A 147 13.70 -7.01 -10.96
CA LEU A 147 13.38 -6.10 -9.87
C LEU A 147 12.08 -5.36 -10.20
N VAL A 148 11.10 -5.44 -9.31
CA VAL A 148 9.81 -4.76 -9.44
C VAL A 148 9.42 -4.04 -8.16
N VAL A 149 8.66 -2.96 -8.33
CA VAL A 149 7.85 -2.34 -7.30
C VAL A 149 6.42 -2.82 -7.56
N ALA A 150 5.81 -3.47 -6.58
CA ALA A 150 4.46 -4.02 -6.66
C ALA A 150 3.57 -3.37 -5.61
#